data_AF-A0A6P4Y8C0-F1
#
_entry.id   AF-A0A6P4Y8C0-F1
#
_cell.length_a   1.000
_cell.length_b   1.000
_cell.length_c   1.000
_cell.angle_alpha   90.00
_cell.angle_beta   90.00
_cell.angle_gamma   90.00
#
_symmetry.space_group_name_H-M   'P 1'
#
loop_
_entity.id
_entity.type
_entity.pdbx_description
1 polymer ?
#
loop_
_entity_poly.entity_id
_entity_poly.type
_entity_poly.pdbx_seq_one_letter_code
_entity_poly.pdbx_strand_id
1 'polypeptide(L)'
;MDWCTCGNCVDHRKVKENVCCREQMRVCERREKEPGIDCITQHHGSPQVCLAVDVLETAYFAYRDHYGVTFGNDWKRYTAYRQFVRWCYEFLGKKNRVTLPSCTVAAIRNHFPSPDYTGFREADD
;
A
#
# COMPACT_ATOMS: atom_id res chain seq x y z
N MET A 1 7.93 -12.51 -15.74
CA MET A 1 8.02 -11.59 -14.59
C MET A 1 8.97 -12.23 -13.62
N ASP A 2 10.25 -11.89 -13.70
CA ASP A 2 11.29 -12.71 -13.06
C ASP A 2 11.58 -12.24 -11.63
N TRP A 3 11.04 -11.09 -11.26
CA TRP A 3 11.18 -10.47 -9.93
C TRP A 3 10.03 -10.82 -8.97
N CYS A 4 8.85 -11.16 -9.49
CA CYS A 4 7.72 -11.49 -8.63
C CYS A 4 7.80 -12.93 -8.13
N THR A 5 7.79 -13.11 -6.82
CA THR A 5 7.81 -14.43 -6.16
C THR A 5 6.53 -14.75 -5.39
N CYS A 6 5.55 -13.83 -5.34
CA CYS A 6 4.26 -14.03 -4.66
C CYS A 6 3.08 -14.34 -5.61
N GLY A 7 3.31 -14.32 -6.92
CA GLY A 7 2.31 -14.62 -7.96
C GLY A 7 1.25 -13.53 -8.23
N ASN A 8 1.27 -12.40 -7.51
CA ASN A 8 0.20 -11.39 -7.56
C ASN A 8 0.66 -9.97 -7.93
N CYS A 9 1.94 -9.79 -8.29
CA CYS A 9 2.44 -8.47 -8.68
C CYS A 9 2.14 -8.16 -10.15
N VAL A 10 2.06 -6.86 -10.47
CA VAL A 10 1.92 -6.32 -11.83
C VAL A 10 3.11 -5.43 -12.19
N ASP A 11 3.41 -5.27 -13.47
CA ASP A 11 4.51 -4.40 -13.91
C ASP A 11 4.06 -2.94 -13.82
N HIS A 12 4.90 -2.11 -13.23
CA HIS A 12 4.75 -0.67 -13.20
C HIS A 12 5.75 -0.02 -14.15
N ARG A 13 5.41 1.20 -14.62
CA ARG A 13 6.26 1.95 -15.54
C ARG A 13 7.63 2.27 -14.93
N LYS A 14 7.70 2.55 -13.63
CA LYS A 14 8.97 2.81 -12.94
C LYS A 14 9.47 1.52 -12.32
N VAL A 15 10.67 1.09 -12.70
CA VAL A 15 11.31 -0.12 -12.16
C VAL A 15 11.37 -0.11 -10.62
N LYS A 16 11.58 1.06 -10.00
CA LYS A 16 11.58 1.19 -8.53
C LYS A 16 10.25 0.89 -7.84
N GLU A 17 9.17 0.75 -8.58
CA GLU A 17 7.84 0.35 -8.09
C GLU A 17 7.61 -1.17 -8.22
N ASN A 18 8.48 -1.89 -8.95
CA ASN A 18 8.41 -3.33 -9.16
C ASN A 18 9.07 -4.07 -7.98
N VAL A 19 8.44 -4.00 -6.81
CA VAL A 19 8.90 -4.65 -5.58
C VAL A 19 7.89 -5.72 -5.16
N CYS A 20 8.33 -6.96 -4.96
CA CYS A 20 7.49 -8.03 -4.46
C CYS A 20 7.30 -7.91 -2.93
N CYS A 21 6.12 -8.32 -2.43
CA CYS A 21 5.87 -8.33 -0.98
C CYS A 21 6.76 -9.30 -0.20
N ARG A 22 7.48 -10.19 -0.91
CA ARG A 22 8.45 -11.14 -0.33
C ARG A 22 9.87 -10.58 -0.23
N GLU A 23 10.13 -9.38 -0.76
CA GLU A 23 11.46 -8.75 -0.74
C GLU A 23 11.63 -7.81 0.47
N GLN A 24 10.54 -7.42 1.11
CA GLN A 24 10.54 -6.42 2.16
C GLN A 24 10.36 -7.08 3.52
N MET A 25 11.41 -7.07 4.36
CA MET A 25 11.45 -7.73 5.67
C MET A 25 10.19 -7.48 6.52
N ARG A 26 9.78 -6.22 6.69
CA ARG A 26 8.58 -5.85 7.47
C ARG A 26 7.27 -6.35 6.88
N VAL A 27 7.20 -6.46 5.55
CA VAL A 27 6.03 -7.02 4.87
C VAL A 27 6.01 -8.54 5.02
N CYS A 28 7.16 -9.20 4.93
CA CYS A 28 7.31 -10.64 5.21
C CYS A 28 6.91 -10.97 6.65
N GLU A 29 7.46 -10.25 7.64
CA GLU A 29 7.11 -10.40 9.06
C GLU A 29 5.61 -10.26 9.30
N ARG A 30 4.96 -9.30 8.63
CA ARG A 30 3.50 -9.13 8.75
C ARG A 30 2.74 -10.28 8.11
N ARG A 31 3.12 -10.69 6.89
CA ARG A 31 2.49 -11.81 6.16
C ARG A 31 2.59 -13.11 6.95
N GLU A 32 3.75 -13.40 7.52
CA GLU A 32 4.06 -14.66 8.23
C GLU A 32 3.29 -14.85 9.54
N LYS A 33 2.60 -13.81 10.03
CA LYS A 33 1.62 -13.94 11.11
C LYS A 33 0.40 -14.76 10.72
N GLU A 34 0.17 -14.97 9.42
CA GLU A 34 -0.86 -15.85 8.89
C GLU A 34 -0.19 -16.97 8.07
N PRO A 35 -0.26 -18.23 8.53
CA PRO A 35 0.37 -19.35 7.83
C PRO A 35 -0.41 -19.72 6.56
N GLY A 36 0.29 -20.28 5.57
CA GLY A 36 -0.33 -20.83 4.35
C GLY A 36 -0.67 -19.82 3.26
N ILE A 37 -0.25 -18.56 3.40
CA ILE A 37 -0.42 -17.54 2.35
C ILE A 37 0.90 -17.22 1.65
N ASP A 38 0.80 -16.97 0.35
CA ASP A 38 1.94 -16.69 -0.50
C ASP A 38 2.17 -15.19 -0.71
N CYS A 39 1.11 -14.40 -0.68
CA CYS A 39 1.10 -12.97 -0.93
C CYS A 39 0.48 -12.20 0.25
N ILE A 40 0.99 -11.00 0.55
CA ILE A 40 0.43 -10.15 1.61
C ILE A 40 -1.03 -9.78 1.36
N THR A 41 -1.48 -9.73 0.10
CA THR A 41 -2.88 -9.43 -0.24
C THR A 41 -3.85 -10.56 0.12
N GLN A 42 -3.34 -11.77 0.38
CA GLN A 42 -4.14 -12.90 0.86
C GLN A 42 -4.32 -12.89 2.39
N HIS A 43 -3.51 -12.11 3.12
CA HIS A 43 -3.63 -11.99 4.58
C HIS A 43 -4.99 -11.37 4.92
N HIS A 44 -5.73 -11.94 5.89
CA HIS A 44 -7.08 -11.50 6.28
C HIS A 44 -7.16 -10.00 6.60
N GLY A 45 -6.13 -9.47 7.25
CA GLY A 45 -5.99 -8.05 7.56
C GLY A 45 -5.78 -7.12 6.36
N SER A 46 -5.32 -7.61 5.20
CA SER A 46 -5.04 -6.77 4.02
C SER A 46 -6.29 -6.02 3.53
N PRO A 47 -7.43 -6.69 3.22
CA PRO A 47 -8.63 -5.98 2.80
C PRO A 47 -9.19 -5.07 3.92
N GLN A 48 -9.07 -5.46 5.18
CA GLN A 48 -9.58 -4.67 6.31
C GLN A 48 -8.82 -3.36 6.48
N VAL A 49 -7.50 -3.40 6.37
CA VAL A 49 -6.64 -2.22 6.56
C VAL A 49 -6.63 -1.32 5.33
N CYS A 50 -6.65 -1.92 4.12
CA CYS A 50 -6.37 -1.18 2.89
C CYS A 50 -7.60 -0.89 2.03
N LEU A 51 -8.71 -1.64 2.18
CA LEU A 51 -9.85 -1.59 1.25
C LEU A 51 -11.18 -1.28 1.96
N ALA A 52 -11.31 -1.55 3.25
CA ALA A 52 -12.54 -1.25 4.00
C ALA A 52 -12.75 0.27 4.14
N VAL A 53 -13.78 0.80 3.48
CA VAL A 53 -14.00 2.25 3.35
C VAL A 53 -14.16 2.94 4.71
N ASP A 54 -14.91 2.34 5.64
CA ASP A 54 -15.14 2.95 6.98
C ASP A 54 -13.84 3.03 7.81
N VAL A 55 -12.96 2.03 7.67
CA VAL A 55 -11.63 2.02 8.30
C VAL A 55 -10.76 3.10 7.69
N LEU A 56 -10.77 3.23 6.36
CA LEU A 56 -10.04 4.28 5.66
C LEU A 56 -10.57 5.67 6.00
N GLU A 57 -11.88 5.86 6.14
CA GLU A 57 -12.48 7.15 6.50
C GLU A 57 -12.04 7.58 7.90
N THR A 58 -12.13 6.67 8.87
CA THR A 58 -11.67 6.92 10.23
C THR A 58 -10.18 7.27 10.26
N ALA A 59 -9.36 6.53 9.52
CA ALA A 59 -7.94 6.80 9.37
C ALA A 59 -7.68 8.16 8.70
N TYR A 60 -8.43 8.47 7.65
CA TYR A 60 -8.31 9.72 6.91
C TYR A 60 -8.57 10.92 7.82
N PHE A 61 -9.61 10.88 8.66
CA PHE A 61 -9.89 11.94 9.63
C PHE A 61 -8.79 12.08 10.67
N ALA A 62 -8.22 10.98 11.17
CA ALA A 62 -7.06 11.03 12.06
C ALA A 62 -5.79 11.62 11.38
N TYR A 63 -5.75 11.66 10.05
CA TYR A 63 -4.63 12.19 9.27
C TYR A 63 -4.88 13.61 8.74
N ARG A 64 -6.14 14.06 8.77
CA ARG A 64 -6.63 15.23 8.04
C ARG A 64 -6.10 16.56 8.55
N ASP A 65 -5.49 16.60 9.73
CA ASP A 65 -4.72 17.76 10.22
C ASP A 65 -3.56 18.16 9.28
N HIS A 66 -3.28 17.37 8.22
CA HIS A 66 -2.18 17.61 7.29
C HIS A 66 -2.57 17.79 5.80
N TYR A 67 -3.84 17.67 5.37
CA TYR A 67 -4.17 17.69 3.92
C TYR A 67 -5.53 18.32 3.57
N GLY A 68 -5.58 19.01 2.42
CA GLY A 68 -6.78 19.67 1.87
C GLY A 68 -7.84 18.72 1.30
N VAL A 69 -8.91 19.31 0.76
CA VAL A 69 -10.07 18.58 0.20
C VAL A 69 -9.62 17.69 -0.96
N THR A 70 -9.93 16.40 -0.89
CA THR A 70 -9.62 15.40 -1.92
C THR A 70 -10.94 14.80 -2.41
N PHE A 71 -11.15 14.78 -3.72
CA PHE A 71 -12.39 14.30 -4.36
C PHE A 71 -12.26 12.84 -4.82
N GLY A 72 -13.38 12.14 -4.97
CA GLY A 72 -13.43 10.80 -5.55
C GLY A 72 -12.72 9.72 -4.72
N ASN A 73 -11.90 8.90 -5.41
CA ASN A 73 -11.19 7.76 -4.82
C ASN A 73 -9.76 8.09 -4.38
N ASP A 74 -9.30 9.32 -4.63
CA ASP A 74 -7.94 9.76 -4.35
C ASP A 74 -7.62 9.64 -2.87
N TRP A 75 -8.48 10.20 -2.02
CA TRP A 75 -8.33 10.14 -0.57
C TRP A 75 -8.27 8.71 -0.04
N LYS A 76 -9.05 7.80 -0.64
CA LYS A 76 -9.08 6.37 -0.27
C LYS A 76 -7.74 5.71 -0.59
N ARG A 77 -7.22 5.91 -1.81
CA ARG A 77 -5.91 5.37 -2.21
C ARG A 77 -4.78 5.93 -1.35
N TYR A 78 -4.72 7.25 -1.16
CA TYR A 78 -3.68 7.87 -0.33
C TYR A 78 -3.73 7.34 1.11
N THR A 79 -4.93 7.22 1.68
CA THR A 79 -5.11 6.69 3.04
C THR A 79 -4.75 5.21 3.11
N ALA A 80 -5.15 4.41 2.13
CA ALA A 80 -4.82 2.99 2.04
C ALA A 80 -3.31 2.75 1.94
N TYR A 81 -2.59 3.51 1.12
CA TYR A 81 -1.13 3.41 1.04
C TYR A 81 -0.48 3.71 2.40
N ARG A 82 -0.96 4.75 3.09
CA ARG A 82 -0.43 5.13 4.41
C ARG A 82 -0.79 4.11 5.49
N GLN A 83 -2.00 3.57 5.46
CA GLN A 83 -2.46 2.50 6.36
C GLN A 83 -1.62 1.24 6.18
N PHE A 84 -1.37 0.81 4.95
CA PHE A 84 -0.48 -0.34 4.68
C PHE A 84 0.91 -0.14 5.28
N VAL A 85 1.50 1.05 5.09
CA VAL A 85 2.80 1.39 5.67
C VAL A 85 2.77 1.31 7.18
N ARG A 86 1.76 1.90 7.85
CA ARG A 86 1.63 1.78 9.32
C ARG A 86 1.45 0.35 9.78
N TRP A 87 0.70 -0.44 9.01
CA TRP A 87 0.42 -1.83 9.35
C TRP A 87 1.68 -2.69 9.26
N CYS A 88 2.52 -2.54 8.23
CA CYS A 88 3.75 -3.33 8.12
C CYS A 88 4.93 -2.74 8.89
N TYR A 89 5.09 -1.41 8.91
CA TYR A 89 6.29 -0.73 9.37
C TYR A 89 6.11 0.09 10.66
N GLU A 90 4.90 0.12 11.22
CA GLU A 90 4.55 0.93 12.40
C GLU A 90 4.76 2.43 12.15
N PHE A 91 5.90 2.98 12.56
CA PHE A 91 6.27 4.38 12.38
C PHE A 91 7.60 4.49 11.65
N LEU A 92 7.58 5.08 10.45
CA LEU A 92 8.78 5.31 9.65
C LEU A 92 9.55 6.58 10.02
N GLY A 93 8.93 7.56 10.69
CA GLY A 93 9.53 8.89 10.88
C GLY A 93 9.37 9.83 9.68
N LYS A 94 9.83 11.07 9.83
CA LYS A 94 9.77 12.09 8.77
C LYS A 94 10.76 11.76 7.65
N LYS A 95 10.39 12.06 6.40
CA LYS A 95 11.20 11.87 5.16
C LYS A 95 11.58 10.43 4.79
N ASN A 96 11.32 9.44 5.65
CA ASN A 96 11.49 8.04 5.30
C ASN A 96 10.28 7.54 4.50
N ARG A 97 10.48 7.33 3.19
CA ARG A 97 9.47 6.75 2.29
C ARG A 97 9.88 5.34 1.89
N VAL A 98 8.91 4.43 1.82
CA VAL A 98 9.09 3.07 1.33
C VAL A 98 8.21 2.87 0.09
N THR A 99 8.74 2.19 -0.92
CA THR A 99 7.92 1.69 -2.04
C THR A 99 7.00 0.58 -1.51
N LEU A 100 5.71 0.64 -1.81
CA LEU A 100 4.79 -0.45 -1.48
C LEU A 100 4.99 -1.62 -2.45
N PRO A 101 4.70 -2.86 -2.03
CA PRO A 101 4.67 -3.99 -2.94
C PRO A 101 3.71 -3.76 -4.10
N SER A 102 4.11 -4.19 -5.30
CA SER A 102 3.29 -4.05 -6.50
C SER A 102 1.93 -4.74 -6.36
N CYS A 103 1.88 -5.95 -5.79
CA CYS A 103 0.63 -6.66 -5.49
C CYS A 103 -0.34 -5.82 -4.61
N THR A 104 0.19 -5.14 -3.59
CA THR A 104 -0.60 -4.23 -2.74
C THR A 104 -1.11 -3.03 -3.53
N VAL A 105 -0.24 -2.39 -4.32
CA VAL A 105 -0.61 -1.25 -5.17
C VAL A 105 -1.69 -1.65 -6.16
N ALA A 106 -1.55 -2.80 -6.82
CA ALA A 106 -2.53 -3.34 -7.74
C ALA A 106 -3.88 -3.59 -7.07
N ALA A 107 -3.90 -4.25 -5.90
CA ALA A 107 -5.12 -4.50 -5.14
C ALA A 107 -5.85 -3.19 -4.80
N ILE A 108 -5.12 -2.18 -4.29
CA ILE A 108 -5.70 -0.87 -3.93
C ILE A 108 -6.22 -0.14 -5.16
N ARG A 109 -5.47 -0.11 -6.27
CA ARG A 109 -5.88 0.58 -7.51
C ARG A 109 -7.06 -0.08 -8.20
N ASN A 110 -7.14 -1.41 -8.17
CA ASN A 110 -8.28 -2.15 -8.70
C ASN A 110 -9.55 -1.86 -7.90
N HIS A 111 -9.44 -1.75 -6.57
CA HIS A 111 -10.57 -1.46 -5.71
C HIS A 111 -11.00 0.02 -5.74
N PHE A 112 -10.05 0.93 -5.90
CA PHE A 112 -10.27 2.37 -5.95
C PHE A 112 -9.74 2.99 -7.25
N PRO A 113 -10.39 2.75 -8.39
CA PRO A 113 -9.86 3.12 -9.70
C PRO A 113 -9.74 4.64 -9.89
N SER A 114 -8.87 5.02 -10.83
CA SER A 114 -8.64 6.37 -11.34
C SER A 114 -8.38 6.31 -12.84
N PRO A 115 -8.79 7.31 -13.65
CA PRO A 115 -8.35 7.41 -15.03
C PRO A 115 -6.82 7.56 -15.14
N ASP A 116 -6.21 8.26 -14.17
CA ASP A 116 -4.77 8.54 -14.13
C ASP A 116 -4.14 8.15 -12.79
N TYR A 117 -2.93 7.60 -12.84
CA TYR A 117 -2.15 7.27 -11.64
C TYR A 117 -0.80 7.99 -11.63
N THR A 118 -0.53 8.74 -10.57
CA THR A 118 0.82 9.21 -10.27
C THR A 118 1.59 8.13 -9.51
N GLY A 119 2.76 7.75 -10.02
CA GLY A 119 3.67 6.82 -9.34
C GLY A 119 4.35 7.43 -8.10
N PHE A 120 5.18 6.63 -7.43
CA PHE A 120 5.99 6.98 -6.26
C PHE A 120 6.82 8.23 -6.51
N ARG A 121 6.79 9.14 -5.52
CA ARG A 121 7.58 10.37 -5.44
C ARG A 121 8.47 10.27 -4.20
N GLU A 122 9.69 10.79 -4.29
CA GLU A 122 10.59 10.88 -3.14
C GLU A 122 10.14 12.00 -2.20
N ALA A 123 10.67 12.02 -0.98
CA ALA A 123 10.43 13.15 -0.08
C ALA A 123 11.21 14.35 -0.61
N ASP A 124 10.58 15.52 -0.66
CA ASP A 124 11.30 16.76 -0.95
C ASP A 124 12.23 17.08 0.24
N ASP A 125 13.43 17.58 -0.06
CA ASP A 125 14.45 18.00 0.93
C ASP A 125 14.01 19.20 1.77
#